data_AF-A0A2V6EQW5-F1
#
_entry.id   AF-A0A2V6EQW5-F1
#
_cell.length_a   1.000
_cell.length_b   1.000
_cell.length_c   1.000
_cell.angle_alpha   90.00
_cell.angle_beta   90.00
_cell.angle_gamma   90.00
#
_symmetry.space_group_name_H-M   'P 1'
#
loop_
_entity.id
_entity.type
_entity.pdbx_description
1 polymer ?
#
loop_
_entity_poly.entity_id
_entity_poly.type
_entity_poly.pdbx_seq_one_letter_code
_entity_poly.pdbx_strand_id
1 'polypeptide(L)'
;MPENSSERSSKRVLEPIDRVSEILFGLIMVLTFTGSLSIAEAGRDDVRTMLIGALGCNLAWGIIDGVLYLMGCLAEKGRGLLTFRAVRKTTDPKEAQRRIADALPSVVASVLEPIELESLYQRLKQLPEPPDHVRLRKDDWLGAVGVFLLVFLCTFPVVIPFIFMHNAEPALRVSNAIAIVMLFLTGYAFGRMTGRHPWLVGISMVVLGLILVGLTMALGG
;
A
#
# COMPACT_ATOMS: atom_id res chain seq x y z
N MET A 1 13.96 33.50 -17.80
CA MET A 1 14.08 32.46 -16.76
C MET A 1 12.71 32.30 -16.13
N PRO A 2 12.04 31.16 -16.24
CA PRO A 2 10.94 30.83 -15.35
C PRO A 2 11.41 29.88 -14.26
N GLU A 3 10.82 30.10 -13.10
CA GLU A 3 11.09 29.50 -11.81
C GLU A 3 10.76 28.01 -11.74
N ASN A 4 11.46 27.37 -10.81
CA ASN A 4 11.32 26.01 -10.31
C ASN A 4 9.87 25.50 -10.28
N SER A 5 9.60 24.50 -11.11
CA SER A 5 8.47 23.59 -10.96
C SER A 5 8.66 22.70 -9.73
N SER A 6 8.30 23.21 -8.55
CA SER A 6 8.19 22.46 -7.29
C SER A 6 6.86 21.69 -7.15
N GLU A 7 6.14 21.43 -8.25
CA GLU A 7 4.78 20.86 -8.24
C GLU A 7 4.68 19.35 -8.61
N ARG A 8 5.64 18.53 -8.17
CA ARG A 8 5.40 17.08 -7.96
C ARG A 8 5.65 16.65 -6.52
N SER A 9 5.35 17.56 -5.59
CA SER A 9 5.29 17.26 -4.17
C SER A 9 4.20 16.19 -3.90
N SER A 10 4.61 15.00 -3.46
CA SER A 10 3.78 14.10 -2.63
C SER A 10 2.41 13.64 -3.19
N LYS A 11 2.17 13.69 -4.51
CA LYS A 11 1.02 13.03 -5.16
C LYS A 11 1.45 11.63 -5.59
N ARG A 12 0.96 10.52 -5.05
CA ARG A 12 0.02 10.23 -3.97
C ARG A 12 0.69 9.06 -3.25
N VAL A 13 0.69 9.06 -1.92
CA VAL A 13 0.96 7.85 -1.12
C VAL A 13 0.14 6.72 -1.78
N LEU A 14 0.68 5.78 -2.58
CA LEU A 14 -0.04 4.65 -3.22
C LEU A 14 -1.36 4.94 -4.02
N GLU A 15 -1.75 4.08 -4.97
CA GLU A 15 -3.14 4.13 -5.42
C GLU A 15 -4.06 3.82 -4.22
N PRO A 16 -5.26 4.42 -4.12
CA PRO A 16 -6.19 4.14 -3.01
C PRO A 16 -6.47 2.64 -2.82
N ILE A 17 -6.39 1.87 -3.90
CA ILE A 17 -6.53 0.41 -3.94
C ILE A 17 -5.36 -0.29 -3.23
N ASP A 18 -4.13 0.15 -3.47
CA ASP A 18 -2.95 -0.46 -2.88
C ASP A 18 -2.91 -0.20 -1.37
N ARG A 19 -3.20 1.03 -0.92
CA ARG A 19 -3.28 1.32 0.53
C ARG A 19 -4.32 0.49 1.24
N VAL A 20 -5.50 0.37 0.65
CA VAL A 20 -6.61 -0.34 1.30
C VAL A 20 -6.34 -1.84 1.31
N SER A 21 -5.73 -2.38 0.25
CA SER A 21 -5.29 -3.77 0.22
C SER A 21 -4.20 -4.03 1.25
N GLU A 22 -3.25 -3.11 1.41
CA GLU A 22 -2.13 -3.22 2.37
C GLU A 22 -2.61 -3.10 3.83
N ILE A 23 -3.52 -2.15 4.11
CA ILE A 23 -4.20 -2.06 5.41
C ILE A 23 -5.03 -3.31 5.68
N LEU A 24 -5.74 -3.83 4.68
CA LEU A 24 -6.54 -5.05 4.81
C LEU A 24 -5.63 -6.26 5.11
N PHE A 25 -4.52 -6.43 4.39
CA PHE A 25 -3.54 -7.49 4.66
C PHE A 25 -2.91 -7.34 6.05
N GLY A 26 -2.54 -6.13 6.47
CA GLY A 26 -2.03 -5.87 7.81
C GLY A 26 -3.05 -6.20 8.90
N LEU A 27 -4.31 -5.78 8.74
CA LEU A 27 -5.39 -6.12 9.67
C LEU A 27 -5.65 -7.62 9.73
N ILE A 28 -5.64 -8.31 8.58
CA ILE A 28 -5.81 -9.76 8.50
C ILE A 28 -4.67 -10.49 9.23
N MET A 29 -3.42 -10.07 9.03
CA MET A 29 -2.25 -10.70 9.62
C MET A 29 -2.19 -10.48 11.14
N VAL A 30 -2.47 -9.26 11.61
CA VAL A 30 -2.57 -8.95 13.05
C VAL A 30 -3.70 -9.75 13.69
N LEU A 31 -4.87 -9.82 13.04
CA LEU A 31 -6.00 -10.64 13.51
C LEU A 31 -5.67 -12.13 13.50
N THR A 32 -4.89 -12.59 12.54
CA THR A 32 -4.38 -13.96 12.48
C THR A 32 -3.51 -14.24 13.70
N PHE A 33 -2.45 -13.45 13.90
CA PHE A 33 -1.51 -13.65 15.00
C PHE A 33 -2.16 -13.49 16.39
N THR A 34 -3.06 -12.51 16.54
CA THR A 34 -3.83 -12.30 17.77
C THR A 34 -4.84 -13.42 18.00
N GLY A 35 -5.41 -13.99 16.92
CA GLY A 35 -6.28 -15.16 16.93
C GLY A 35 -5.55 -16.46 17.28
N SER A 36 -4.31 -16.64 16.81
CA SER A 36 -3.42 -17.75 17.13
C SER A 36 -3.03 -17.74 18.61
N LEU A 37 -2.64 -16.57 19.13
CA LEU A 37 -2.32 -16.38 20.56
C LEU A 37 -3.54 -16.60 21.46
N SER A 38 -4.74 -16.23 21.01
CA SER A 38 -6.00 -16.48 21.73
C SER A 38 -6.31 -17.96 21.95
N ILE A 39 -5.74 -18.87 21.16
CA ILE A 39 -5.94 -20.32 21.29
C ILE A 39 -4.83 -20.95 22.15
N ALA A 40 -3.65 -20.32 22.22
CA ALA A 40 -2.46 -20.94 22.82
C ALA A 40 -2.37 -20.77 24.34
N GLU A 41 -2.73 -19.62 24.93
CA GLU A 41 -2.52 -19.40 26.36
C GLU A 41 -3.68 -18.56 26.95
N ALA A 42 -4.17 -18.94 28.13
CA ALA A 42 -5.11 -18.14 28.93
C ALA A 42 -4.66 -18.08 30.41
N GLY A 43 -3.72 -17.19 30.73
CA GLY A 43 -3.27 -16.82 32.08
C GLY A 43 -3.18 -15.29 32.30
N ARG A 44 -2.78 -14.80 33.48
CA ARG A 44 -2.62 -13.34 33.73
C ARG A 44 -1.30 -12.76 33.22
N ASP A 45 -0.24 -13.58 33.16
CA ASP A 45 1.05 -13.22 32.52
C ASP A 45 0.94 -13.10 30.98
N ASP A 46 -0.22 -13.48 30.47
CA ASP A 46 -0.56 -13.61 29.07
C ASP A 46 -0.88 -12.26 28.42
N VAL A 47 -1.66 -11.40 29.07
CA VAL A 47 -2.08 -10.11 28.48
C VAL A 47 -0.88 -9.22 28.14
N ARG A 48 0.13 -9.18 29.00
CA ARG A 48 1.36 -8.41 28.75
C ARG A 48 2.18 -9.02 27.62
N THR A 49 2.23 -10.34 27.55
CA THR A 49 2.92 -11.08 26.48
C THR A 49 2.21 -10.89 25.14
N MET A 50 0.88 -10.96 25.12
CA MET A 50 0.03 -10.65 23.98
C MET A 50 0.16 -9.18 23.54
N LEU A 51 0.23 -8.23 24.47
CA LEU A 51 0.45 -6.81 24.17
C LEU A 51 1.81 -6.58 23.50
N ILE A 52 2.88 -7.18 24.03
CA ILE A 52 4.22 -7.10 23.43
C ILE A 52 4.23 -7.77 22.05
N GLY A 53 3.60 -8.93 21.92
CA GLY A 53 3.46 -9.65 20.65
C GLY A 53 2.72 -8.83 19.60
N ALA A 54 1.57 -8.25 19.96
CA ALA A 54 0.76 -7.42 19.06
C ALA A 54 1.49 -6.13 18.65
N LEU A 55 2.14 -5.44 19.59
CA LEU A 55 2.93 -4.24 19.27
C LEU A 55 4.15 -4.56 18.41
N GLY A 56 4.86 -5.65 18.71
CA GLY A 56 6.01 -6.11 17.93
C GLY A 56 5.61 -6.51 16.51
N CYS A 57 4.49 -7.21 16.36
CA CYS A 57 3.90 -7.58 15.08
C CYS A 57 3.51 -6.34 14.26
N ASN A 58 2.77 -5.39 14.85
CA ASN A 58 2.39 -4.13 14.20
C ASN A 58 3.61 -3.32 13.74
N LEU A 59 4.65 -3.25 14.59
CA LEU A 59 5.89 -2.53 14.28
C LEU A 59 6.63 -3.20 13.12
N ALA A 60 6.83 -4.52 13.18
CA ALA A 60 7.51 -5.28 12.14
C ALA A 60 6.79 -5.16 10.79
N TRP A 61 5.47 -5.27 10.79
CA TRP A 61 4.66 -5.14 9.59
C TRP A 61 4.74 -3.75 8.97
N GLY A 62 4.61 -2.69 9.78
CA GLY A 62 4.77 -1.33 9.26
C GLY A 62 6.15 -1.11 8.63
N ILE A 63 7.22 -1.72 9.18
CA ILE A 63 8.57 -1.63 8.61
C ILE A 63 8.62 -2.33 7.25
N ILE A 64 8.02 -3.53 7.15
CA ILE A 64 7.92 -4.28 5.90
C ILE A 64 7.19 -3.47 4.84
N ASP A 65 6.04 -2.89 5.16
CA ASP A 65 5.26 -2.05 4.23
C ASP A 65 6.06 -0.82 3.78
N GLY A 66 6.79 -0.17 4.71
CA GLY A 66 7.70 0.91 4.38
C GLY A 66 8.80 0.49 3.38
N VAL A 67 9.37 -0.71 3.55
CA VAL A 67 10.37 -1.27 2.62
C VAL A 67 9.73 -1.63 1.27
N LEU A 68 8.55 -2.27 1.27
CA LEU A 68 7.83 -2.60 0.04
C LEU A 68 7.44 -1.35 -0.74
N TYR A 69 7.04 -0.28 -0.05
CA TYR A 69 6.82 1.03 -0.64
C TYR A 69 8.08 1.58 -1.34
N LEU A 70 9.25 1.50 -0.68
CA LEU A 70 10.52 1.91 -1.29
C LEU A 70 10.89 1.05 -2.50
N MET A 71 10.66 -0.26 -2.42
CA MET A 71 10.88 -1.18 -3.53
C MET A 71 9.95 -0.85 -4.71
N GLY A 72 8.67 -0.55 -4.45
CA GLY A 72 7.72 -0.08 -5.45
C GLY A 72 8.16 1.23 -6.09
N CYS A 73 8.60 2.20 -5.30
CA CYS A 73 9.15 3.47 -5.81
C CYS A 73 10.39 3.25 -6.69
N LEU A 74 11.29 2.34 -6.30
CA LEU A 74 12.48 1.99 -7.05
C LEU A 74 12.14 1.29 -8.36
N ALA A 75 11.20 0.33 -8.32
CA ALA A 75 10.74 -0.42 -9.48
C ALA A 75 10.07 0.49 -10.50
N GLU A 76 9.19 1.39 -10.07
CA GLU A 76 8.47 2.32 -10.94
C GLU A 76 9.43 3.27 -11.66
N LYS A 77 10.35 3.90 -10.90
CA LYS A 77 11.40 4.74 -11.48
C LYS A 77 12.33 3.95 -12.38
N GLY A 78 12.62 2.69 -12.04
CA GLY A 78 13.42 1.75 -12.83
C GLY A 78 12.78 1.46 -14.17
N ARG A 79 11.48 1.12 -14.18
CA ARG A 79 10.70 0.91 -15.40
C ARG A 79 10.66 2.17 -16.26
N GLY A 80 10.40 3.34 -15.66
CA GLY A 80 10.42 4.62 -16.37
C GLY A 80 11.77 4.89 -17.05
N LEU A 81 12.88 4.64 -16.35
CA LEU A 81 14.23 4.81 -16.88
C LEU A 81 14.53 3.83 -18.03
N LEU A 82 14.14 2.56 -17.87
CA LEU A 82 14.32 1.53 -18.90
C LEU A 82 13.52 1.86 -20.16
N THR A 83 12.27 2.28 -20.02
CA THR A 83 11.41 2.72 -21.12
C THR A 83 12.03 3.93 -21.83
N PHE A 84 12.48 4.94 -21.08
CA PHE A 84 13.12 6.12 -21.67
C PHE A 84 14.40 5.77 -22.45
N ARG A 85 15.26 4.90 -21.89
CA ARG A 85 16.44 4.39 -22.59
C ARG A 85 16.09 3.60 -23.84
N ALA A 86 15.05 2.76 -23.77
CA ALA A 86 14.61 1.97 -24.91
C ALA A 86 14.11 2.88 -26.04
N VAL A 87 13.26 3.86 -25.73
CA VAL A 87 12.78 4.85 -26.71
C VAL A 87 13.97 5.60 -27.33
N ARG A 88 14.92 6.09 -26.53
CA ARG A 88 16.07 6.84 -27.05
C ARG A 88 17.03 6.02 -27.92
N LYS A 89 17.21 4.72 -27.62
CA LYS A 89 18.08 3.81 -28.39
C LYS A 89 17.46 3.34 -29.70
N THR A 90 16.14 3.34 -29.81
CA THR A 90 15.46 2.93 -31.04
C THR A 90 15.79 3.92 -32.16
N THR A 91 16.20 3.40 -33.32
CA THR A 91 16.47 4.20 -34.53
C THR A 91 15.26 4.26 -35.48
N ASP A 92 14.34 3.29 -35.38
CA ASP A 92 13.09 3.23 -36.15
C ASP A 92 12.00 4.12 -35.53
N PRO A 93 11.52 5.18 -36.22
CA PRO A 93 10.47 6.06 -35.73
C PRO A 93 9.18 5.31 -35.38
N LYS A 94 8.79 4.29 -36.15
CA LYS A 94 7.52 3.57 -35.91
C LYS A 94 7.57 2.74 -34.63
N GLU A 95 8.69 2.06 -34.40
CA GLU A 95 8.93 1.31 -33.16
C GLU A 95 9.04 2.24 -31.94
N ALA A 96 9.62 3.44 -32.11
CA ALA A 96 9.69 4.43 -31.05
C ALA A 96 8.30 4.96 -30.67
N GLN A 97 7.46 5.29 -31.65
CA GLN A 97 6.08 5.74 -31.44
C GLN A 97 5.25 4.67 -30.70
N ARG A 98 5.38 3.40 -31.09
CA ARG A 98 4.71 2.28 -30.41
C ARG A 98 5.12 2.19 -28.94
N ARG A 99 6.42 2.26 -28.65
CA ARG A 99 6.93 2.21 -27.25
C ARG A 99 6.49 3.40 -26.40
N ILE A 100 6.36 4.58 -27.00
CA ILE A 100 5.81 5.76 -26.32
C ILE A 100 4.33 5.52 -26.03
N ALA A 101 3.55 5.03 -27.01
CA ALA A 101 2.13 4.73 -26.82
C ALA A 101 1.89 3.66 -25.75
N ASP A 102 2.68 2.58 -25.74
CA ASP A 102 2.59 1.49 -24.75
C ASP A 102 2.93 1.96 -23.31
N ALA A 103 3.70 3.04 -23.18
CA ALA A 103 4.06 3.62 -21.89
C ALA A 103 3.02 4.61 -21.36
N LEU A 104 2.09 5.07 -22.20
CA LEU A 104 1.04 6.01 -21.83
C LEU A 104 -0.21 5.28 -21.34
N PRO A 105 -1.02 5.92 -20.47
CA PRO A 105 -2.34 5.40 -20.16
C PRO A 105 -3.16 5.19 -21.44
N SER A 106 -3.92 4.09 -21.51
CA SER A 106 -4.64 3.67 -22.73
C SER A 106 -5.53 4.77 -23.32
N VAL A 107 -6.21 5.53 -22.46
CA VAL A 107 -7.05 6.67 -22.88
C VAL A 107 -6.21 7.72 -23.60
N VAL A 108 -5.04 8.08 -23.05
CA VAL A 108 -4.15 9.07 -23.64
C VAL A 108 -3.57 8.55 -24.95
N ALA A 109 -3.08 7.30 -24.98
CA ALA A 109 -2.55 6.69 -26.19
C ALA A 109 -3.57 6.67 -27.35
N SER A 110 -4.86 6.53 -27.04
CA SER A 110 -5.92 6.46 -28.06
C SER A 110 -6.26 7.78 -28.75
N VAL A 111 -5.93 8.93 -28.13
CA VAL A 111 -6.21 10.26 -28.69
C VAL A 111 -5.00 10.90 -29.38
N LEU A 112 -3.80 10.38 -29.14
CA LEU A 112 -2.58 10.93 -29.74
C LEU A 112 -2.44 10.55 -31.21
N GLU A 113 -2.14 11.55 -32.03
CA GLU A 113 -1.83 11.32 -33.44
C GLU A 113 -0.36 10.89 -33.64
N PRO A 114 -0.05 10.17 -34.73
CA PRO A 114 1.33 9.77 -35.03
C PRO A 114 2.32 10.94 -35.08
N ILE A 115 1.87 12.11 -35.54
CA ILE A 115 2.69 13.32 -35.63
C ILE A 115 3.06 13.89 -34.25
N GLU A 116 2.16 13.74 -33.28
CA GLU A 116 2.39 14.16 -31.90
C GLU A 116 3.35 13.20 -31.19
N LEU A 117 3.21 11.89 -31.42
CA LEU A 117 4.14 10.88 -30.92
C LEU A 117 5.56 11.08 -31.49
N GLU A 118 5.67 11.46 -32.77
CA GLU A 118 6.95 11.83 -33.37
C GLU A 118 7.55 13.08 -32.72
N SER A 119 6.74 14.12 -32.48
CA SER A 119 7.19 15.32 -31.77
C SER A 119 7.70 15.01 -30.36
N LEU A 120 6.98 14.13 -29.64
CA LEU A 120 7.40 13.64 -28.33
C LEU A 120 8.72 12.87 -28.40
N TYR A 121 8.89 11.98 -29.37
CA TYR A 121 10.13 11.24 -29.58
C TYR A 121 11.33 12.16 -29.83
N GLN A 122 11.18 13.17 -30.70
CA GLN A 122 12.24 14.13 -30.97
C GLN A 122 12.60 14.97 -29.73
N ARG A 123 11.60 15.42 -28.96
CA ARG A 123 11.83 16.14 -27.70
C ARG A 123 12.52 15.25 -26.65
N LEU A 124 12.17 13.97 -26.58
CA LEU A 124 12.81 13.00 -25.68
C LEU A 124 14.29 12.78 -26.04
N LYS A 125 14.66 12.81 -27.33
CA LYS A 125 16.06 12.74 -27.77
C LYS A 125 16.89 13.96 -27.37
N GLN A 126 16.26 15.14 -27.29
CA GLN A 126 16.92 16.38 -26.90
C GLN A 126 17.17 16.48 -25.38
N LEU A 127 16.54 15.60 -24.59
CA LEU A 127 16.76 15.58 -23.14
C LEU A 127 18.19 15.09 -22.79
N PRO A 128 18.72 15.53 -21.63
CA PRO A 128 19.99 15.04 -21.10
C PRO A 128 20.04 13.50 -21.03
N GLU A 129 21.26 12.95 -21.05
CA GLU A 129 21.42 11.51 -20.92
C GLU A 129 20.80 10.97 -19.63
N PRO A 130 20.06 9.85 -19.71
CA PRO A 130 19.47 9.25 -18.53
C PRO A 130 20.56 8.86 -17.53
N PRO A 131 20.35 9.10 -16.22
CA PRO A 131 21.29 8.67 -15.19
C PRO A 131 21.50 7.15 -15.22
N ASP A 132 22.67 6.67 -14.83
CA ASP A 132 23.06 5.24 -14.91
C ASP A 132 22.23 4.32 -14.01
N HIS A 133 21.83 4.82 -12.86
CA HIS A 133 21.03 4.11 -11.86
C HIS A 133 19.90 4.98 -11.32
N VAL A 134 18.81 4.33 -10.93
CA VAL A 134 17.75 4.97 -10.17
C VAL A 134 18.19 5.09 -8.71
N ARG A 135 17.94 6.25 -8.11
CA ARG A 135 18.17 6.49 -6.68
C ARG A 135 16.88 6.88 -5.99
N LEU A 136 16.72 6.38 -4.77
CA LEU A 136 15.67 6.84 -3.86
C LEU A 136 16.02 8.25 -3.38
N ARG A 137 15.03 9.13 -3.39
CA ARG A 137 15.09 10.51 -2.90
C ARG A 137 14.49 10.59 -1.50
N LYS A 138 14.77 11.70 -0.82
CA LYS A 138 14.19 12.01 0.50
C LYS A 138 12.66 11.90 0.51
N ASP A 139 12.02 12.28 -0.59
CA ASP A 139 10.56 12.21 -0.75
C ASP A 139 10.04 10.76 -0.69
N ASP A 140 10.80 9.78 -1.21
CA ASP A 140 10.42 8.36 -1.15
C ASP A 140 10.57 7.83 0.28
N TRP A 141 11.63 8.23 0.99
CA TRP A 141 11.83 7.87 2.39
C TRP A 141 10.75 8.47 3.29
N LEU A 142 10.36 9.73 3.05
CA LEU A 142 9.23 10.35 3.73
C LEU A 142 7.92 9.62 3.44
N GLY A 143 7.73 9.16 2.19
CA GLY A 143 6.60 8.31 1.82
C GLY A 143 6.59 6.98 2.59
N ALA A 144 7.73 6.31 2.70
CA ALA A 144 7.88 5.06 3.45
C ALA A 144 7.58 5.22 4.94
N VAL A 145 8.08 6.30 5.56
CA VAL A 145 7.73 6.66 6.93
C VAL A 145 6.24 6.98 7.05
N GLY A 146 5.66 7.63 6.06
CA GLY A 146 4.22 7.89 5.99
C GLY A 146 3.39 6.62 5.96
N VAL A 147 3.77 5.62 5.15
CA VAL A 147 3.12 4.30 5.09
C VAL A 147 3.28 3.56 6.42
N PHE A 148 4.50 3.49 6.95
CA PHE A 148 4.80 2.90 8.26
C PHE A 148 3.90 3.49 9.37
N LEU A 149 3.86 4.82 9.48
CA LEU A 149 3.06 5.50 10.49
C LEU A 149 1.56 5.28 10.27
N LEU A 150 1.10 5.29 9.02
CA LEU A 150 -0.30 5.02 8.71
C LEU A 150 -0.69 3.62 9.18
N VAL A 151 0.09 2.60 8.79
CA VAL A 151 -0.17 1.20 9.14
C VAL A 151 -0.10 0.99 10.64
N PHE A 152 0.92 1.53 11.31
CA PHE A 152 1.08 1.43 12.75
C PHE A 152 -0.07 2.13 13.51
N LEU A 153 -0.43 3.36 13.12
CA LEU A 153 -1.50 4.12 13.79
C LEU A 153 -2.89 3.55 13.48
N CYS A 154 -3.12 2.97 12.31
CA CYS A 154 -4.38 2.30 11.97
C CYS A 154 -4.55 0.97 12.70
N THR A 155 -3.46 0.29 13.08
CA THR A 155 -3.53 -0.98 13.82
C THR A 155 -3.49 -0.78 15.34
N PHE A 156 -3.01 0.38 15.80
CA PHE A 156 -2.93 0.70 17.23
C PHE A 156 -4.26 0.61 18.01
N PRO A 157 -5.43 1.05 17.49
CA PRO A 157 -6.70 0.95 18.21
C PRO A 157 -7.08 -0.49 18.59
N VAL A 158 -6.66 -1.48 17.80
CA VAL A 158 -6.89 -2.91 18.05
C VAL A 158 -6.11 -3.38 19.28
N VAL A 159 -4.99 -2.71 19.60
CA VAL A 159 -4.12 -3.05 20.74
C VAL A 159 -4.54 -2.36 22.04
N ILE A 160 -5.30 -1.25 21.95
CA ILE A 160 -5.77 -0.46 23.11
C ILE A 160 -6.41 -1.32 24.22
N PRO A 161 -7.30 -2.30 23.93
CA PRO A 161 -7.94 -3.11 24.97
C PRO A 161 -6.94 -3.85 25.86
N PHE A 162 -5.82 -4.31 25.30
CA PHE A 162 -4.78 -5.02 26.05
C PHE A 162 -3.97 -4.12 27.00
N ILE A 163 -4.04 -2.80 26.82
CA ILE A 163 -3.40 -1.82 27.72
C ILE A 163 -4.26 -1.59 28.98
N PHE A 164 -5.58 -1.56 28.82
CA PHE A 164 -6.51 -1.21 29.89
C PHE A 164 -7.12 -2.43 30.60
N MET A 165 -7.26 -3.55 29.90
CA MET A 165 -7.95 -4.74 30.41
C MET A 165 -6.94 -5.77 30.91
N HIS A 166 -7.14 -6.27 32.14
CA HIS A 166 -6.23 -7.22 32.79
C HIS A 166 -6.57 -8.69 32.50
N ASN A 167 -7.74 -8.94 31.90
CA ASN A 167 -8.23 -10.28 31.57
C ASN A 167 -8.15 -10.48 30.05
N ALA A 168 -7.52 -11.56 29.60
CA ALA A 168 -7.26 -11.83 28.18
C ALA A 168 -8.55 -12.04 27.35
N GLU A 169 -9.48 -12.87 27.83
CA GLU A 169 -10.73 -13.16 27.10
C GLU A 169 -11.56 -11.91 26.74
N PRO A 170 -11.89 -11.00 27.68
CA PRO A 170 -12.65 -9.81 27.33
C PRO A 170 -11.81 -8.80 26.52
N ALA A 171 -10.48 -8.73 26.72
CA ALA A 171 -9.61 -7.88 25.91
C ALA A 171 -9.62 -8.29 24.43
N LEU A 172 -9.55 -9.59 24.16
CA LEU A 172 -9.65 -10.17 22.82
C LEU A 172 -10.98 -9.87 22.14
N ARG A 173 -12.11 -10.04 22.85
CA ARG A 173 -13.44 -9.76 22.29
C ARG A 173 -13.60 -8.29 21.91
N VAL A 174 -13.13 -7.38 22.77
CA VAL A 174 -13.18 -5.94 22.49
C VAL A 174 -12.25 -5.58 21.33
N SER A 175 -11.05 -6.13 21.29
CA SER A 175 -10.10 -5.96 20.18
C SER A 175 -10.69 -6.40 18.84
N ASN A 176 -11.28 -7.60 18.79
CA ASN A 176 -11.95 -8.12 17.59
C ASN A 176 -13.13 -7.24 17.16
N ALA A 177 -13.92 -6.72 18.10
CA ALA A 177 -15.00 -5.79 17.79
C ALA A 177 -14.46 -4.48 17.17
N ILE A 178 -13.39 -3.91 17.72
CA ILE A 178 -12.72 -2.73 17.15
C ILE A 178 -12.24 -3.02 15.73
N ALA A 179 -11.56 -4.16 15.51
CA ALA A 179 -11.05 -4.52 14.21
C ALA A 179 -12.17 -4.69 13.15
N ILE A 180 -13.30 -5.32 13.52
CA ILE A 180 -14.47 -5.44 12.63
C ILE A 180 -15.02 -4.06 12.24
N VAL A 181 -15.15 -3.15 13.21
CA VAL A 181 -15.59 -1.78 12.94
C VAL A 181 -14.61 -1.05 12.03
N MET A 182 -13.31 -1.19 12.26
CA MET A 182 -12.28 -0.57 11.42
C MET A 182 -12.27 -1.14 10.01
N LEU A 183 -12.42 -2.46 9.84
CA LEU A 183 -12.56 -3.10 8.52
C LEU A 183 -13.79 -2.57 7.78
N PHE A 184 -14.93 -2.46 8.46
CA PHE A 184 -16.14 -1.90 7.87
C PHE A 184 -15.95 -0.44 7.43
N LEU A 185 -15.41 0.41 8.31
CA LEU A 185 -15.20 1.83 8.03
C LEU A 185 -14.20 2.04 6.89
N THR A 186 -13.12 1.26 6.87
CA THR A 186 -12.11 1.32 5.80
C THR A 186 -12.70 0.86 4.47
N GLY A 187 -13.45 -0.24 4.46
CA GLY A 187 -14.16 -0.71 3.26
C GLY A 187 -15.25 0.26 2.79
N TYR A 188 -15.95 0.90 3.71
CA TYR A 188 -16.93 1.95 3.40
C TYR A 188 -16.26 3.16 2.76
N ALA A 189 -15.16 3.66 3.35
CA ALA A 189 -14.38 4.76 2.79
C ALA A 189 -13.84 4.41 1.39
N PHE A 190 -13.34 3.20 1.23
CA PHE A 190 -12.85 2.69 -0.06
C PHE A 190 -13.95 2.60 -1.11
N GLY A 191 -15.13 2.08 -0.76
CA GLY A 191 -16.28 2.04 -1.67
C GLY A 191 -16.69 3.43 -2.12
N ARG A 192 -16.70 4.41 -1.20
CA ARG A 192 -16.99 5.82 -1.52
C ARG A 192 -15.94 6.43 -2.47
N MET A 193 -14.65 6.12 -2.26
CA MET A 193 -13.56 6.64 -3.11
C MET A 193 -13.55 6.03 -4.51
N THR A 194 -14.01 4.79 -4.67
CA THR A 194 -14.00 4.06 -5.94
C THR A 194 -15.32 4.20 -6.73
N GLY A 195 -16.28 4.98 -6.24
CA GLY A 195 -17.60 5.14 -6.86
C GLY A 195 -18.46 3.87 -6.79
N ARG A 196 -18.06 2.87 -5.99
CA ARG A 196 -18.84 1.65 -5.73
C ARG A 196 -19.79 1.87 -4.55
N HIS A 197 -20.78 0.98 -4.39
CA HIS A 197 -21.75 1.07 -3.29
C HIS A 197 -21.04 0.88 -1.92
N PRO A 198 -20.87 1.94 -1.09
CA PRO A 198 -19.98 1.92 0.06
C PRO A 198 -20.29 0.83 1.09
N TRP A 199 -21.58 0.58 1.31
CA TRP A 199 -22.05 -0.46 2.24
C TRP A 199 -21.71 -1.87 1.77
N LEU A 200 -21.80 -2.16 0.46
CA LEU A 200 -21.50 -3.50 -0.05
C LEU A 200 -20.01 -3.79 0.09
N VAL A 201 -19.17 -2.79 -0.20
CA VAL A 201 -17.73 -2.90 -0.05
C VAL A 201 -17.34 -3.06 1.43
N GLY A 202 -17.90 -2.26 2.33
CA GLY A 202 -17.69 -2.39 3.78
C GLY A 202 -18.07 -3.77 4.32
N ILE A 203 -19.27 -4.26 4.00
CA ILE A 203 -19.72 -5.61 4.41
C ILE A 203 -18.80 -6.69 3.81
N SER A 204 -18.44 -6.58 2.53
CA SER A 204 -17.57 -7.58 1.89
C SER A 204 -16.20 -7.68 2.57
N MET A 205 -15.61 -6.55 3.00
CA MET A 205 -14.34 -6.55 3.70
C MET A 205 -14.43 -7.18 5.09
N VAL A 206 -15.53 -6.95 5.81
CA VAL A 206 -15.79 -7.63 7.10
C VAL A 206 -15.94 -9.13 6.90
N VAL A 207 -16.74 -9.57 5.92
CA VAL A 207 -16.94 -11.00 5.63
C VAL A 207 -15.62 -11.67 5.26
N LEU A 208 -14.82 -11.05 4.39
CA LEU A 208 -13.50 -11.56 4.05
C LEU A 208 -12.57 -11.65 5.27
N GLY A 209 -12.53 -10.61 6.11
CA GLY A 209 -11.75 -10.62 7.33
C GLY A 209 -12.17 -11.74 8.30
N LEU A 210 -13.48 -11.94 8.48
CA LEU A 210 -14.01 -13.03 9.32
C LEU A 210 -13.67 -14.41 8.77
N ILE A 211 -13.74 -14.61 7.45
CA ILE A 211 -13.35 -15.88 6.80
C ILE A 211 -11.88 -16.18 7.04
N LEU A 212 -11.00 -15.20 6.85
CA LEU A 212 -9.56 -15.37 7.07
C LEU A 212 -9.21 -15.66 8.52
N VAL A 213 -9.86 -14.99 9.47
CA VAL A 213 -9.70 -15.28 10.90
C VAL A 213 -10.21 -16.70 11.23
N GLY A 214 -11.36 -17.09 10.67
CA GLY A 214 -11.87 -18.46 10.83
C GLY A 214 -10.93 -19.52 10.27
N LEU A 215 -10.34 -19.28 9.10
CA LEU A 215 -9.37 -20.19 8.47
C LEU A 215 -8.09 -20.32 9.29
N THR A 216 -7.59 -19.22 9.84
CA THR A 216 -6.35 -19.24 10.63
C THR A 216 -6.54 -19.94 11.97
N MET A 217 -7.69 -19.74 12.63
CA MET A 217 -8.08 -20.54 13.79
C MET A 217 -8.20 -22.03 13.45
N ALA A 218 -8.77 -22.37 12.28
CA ALA A 218 -8.91 -23.76 11.84
C ALA A 218 -7.58 -24.43 11.49
N LEU A 219 -6.59 -23.66 11.03
CA LEU A 219 -5.25 -24.15 10.67
C LEU A 219 -4.29 -24.26 11.87
N GLY A 220 -4.77 -24.00 13.09
CA GLY A 220 -4.04 -24.25 14.33
C GLY A 220 -3.49 -23.02 15.03
N GLY A 221 -3.74 -21.82 14.49
CA GLY A 221 -3.17 -20.59 15.03
C GLY A 221 -1.70 -20.42 14.67
#